data_AF-A0A5K1HFT1-F1
#
_entry.id   AF-A0A5K1HFT1-F1
#
_cell.length_a   1.000
_cell.length_b   1.000
_cell.length_c   1.000
_cell.angle_alpha   90.00
_cell.angle_beta   90.00
_cell.angle_gamma   90.00
#
_symmetry.space_group_name_H-M   'P 1'
#
loop_
_entity.id
_entity.type
_entity.pdbx_description
1 polymer ?
#
loop_
_entity_poly.entity_id
_entity_poly.type
_entity_poly.pdbx_seq_one_letter_code
_entity_poly.pdbx_strand_id
1 'polypeptide(L)'
;RIKKYYFFYLYNALLNATQNSLNSMKHRVCGSNKSGTNAKLNPFFEVDVQLSGQEVQLNPSLEEIQKAINKAATAVLRCSKTLYNWDQSTTEDDKKQSLYEMIAQDKEIVKVILLLTGSIQGTKNKINEFIFKFNKFEWLWKKSISKSIKDFSKGSDKPQLSAYESEFKKFSQTEEEIEKIEPTFIIGAMQLKTQSLIVGLKQYTKEWKNEYAEDLHKKAKAELYRLSDHISELIDKLSKTHHVKDIDSLGIVMEKLEEIRSFQAIIDISFNPVTEMYTLLDTNLPGGITDKDEMDARIYLWSKWSTLIELSKRLEK
;
A
#
# COMPACT_ATOMS: atom_id res chain seq x y z
N ARG A 1 46.94 -47.73 -24.94
CA ARG A 1 45.96 -47.25 -25.96
C ARG A 1 44.52 -47.43 -25.48
N ILE A 2 44.13 -48.63 -25.01
CA ILE A 2 42.76 -48.95 -24.56
C ILE A 2 42.29 -48.07 -23.37
N LYS A 3 43.11 -47.93 -22.32
CA LYS A 3 42.77 -47.05 -21.17
C LYS A 3 42.50 -45.59 -21.56
N LYS A 4 43.28 -45.04 -22.50
CA LYS A 4 43.09 -43.65 -23.01
C LYS A 4 41.78 -43.50 -23.80
N TYR A 5 41.41 -44.52 -24.57
CA TYR A 5 40.14 -44.55 -25.31
C TYR A 5 38.96 -44.52 -24.33
N TYR A 6 38.95 -45.44 -23.37
CA TYR A 6 37.92 -45.52 -22.32
C TYR A 6 37.82 -44.26 -21.47
N PHE A 7 38.95 -43.66 -21.11
CA PHE A 7 39.00 -42.36 -20.44
C PHE A 7 38.36 -41.25 -21.27
N PHE A 8 38.65 -41.17 -22.57
CA PHE A 8 38.06 -40.16 -23.46
C PHE A 8 36.54 -40.31 -23.58
N TYR A 9 36.03 -41.54 -23.66
CA TYR A 9 34.58 -41.78 -23.66
C TYR A 9 33.91 -41.40 -22.34
N LEU A 10 34.54 -41.73 -21.20
CA LEU A 10 34.04 -41.32 -19.88
C LEU A 10 34.00 -39.79 -19.77
N TYR A 11 35.07 -39.11 -20.18
CA TYR A 11 35.13 -37.65 -20.19
C TYR A 11 34.05 -37.04 -21.07
N ASN A 12 33.87 -37.51 -22.30
CA ASN A 12 32.82 -37.01 -23.19
C ASN A 12 31.41 -37.28 -22.65
N ALA A 13 31.17 -38.46 -22.07
CA ALA A 13 29.88 -38.77 -21.46
C ALA A 13 29.58 -37.84 -20.28
N LEU A 14 30.58 -37.58 -19.43
CA LEU A 14 30.46 -36.68 -18.28
C LEU A 14 30.30 -35.21 -18.71
N LEU A 15 31.04 -34.78 -19.73
CA LEU A 15 30.89 -33.45 -20.33
C LEU A 15 29.48 -33.26 -20.88
N ASN A 16 28.99 -34.20 -21.68
CA ASN A 16 27.62 -34.17 -22.22
C ASN A 16 26.56 -34.19 -21.11
N ALA A 17 26.74 -35.00 -20.06
CA ALA A 17 25.81 -35.05 -18.93
C ALA A 17 25.75 -33.71 -18.16
N THR A 18 26.92 -33.09 -17.93
CA THR A 18 27.04 -31.79 -17.27
C THR A 18 26.42 -30.69 -18.12
N GLN A 19 26.73 -30.69 -19.42
CA GLN A 19 26.19 -29.74 -20.40
C GLN A 19 24.68 -29.86 -20.53
N ASN A 20 24.13 -31.07 -20.63
CA ASN A 20 22.69 -31.31 -20.67
C ASN A 20 21.98 -30.84 -19.40
N SER A 21 22.59 -31.06 -18.24
CA SER A 21 22.06 -30.59 -16.94
C SER A 21 22.02 -29.06 -16.88
N LEU A 22 23.10 -28.39 -17.27
CA LEU A 22 23.17 -26.93 -17.32
C LEU A 22 22.24 -26.33 -18.38
N ASN A 23 22.11 -26.95 -19.55
CA ASN A 23 21.19 -26.53 -20.60
C ASN A 23 19.73 -26.70 -20.18
N SER A 24 19.40 -27.77 -19.45
CA SER A 24 18.06 -27.98 -18.89
C SER A 24 17.72 -26.90 -17.85
N MET A 25 18.68 -26.57 -16.98
CA MET A 25 18.54 -25.46 -16.03
C MET A 25 18.33 -24.12 -16.76
N LYS A 26 19.15 -23.83 -17.78
CA LYS A 26 19.01 -22.64 -18.62
C LYS A 26 17.63 -22.57 -19.27
N HIS A 27 17.15 -23.66 -19.86
CA HIS A 27 15.83 -23.70 -20.49
C HIS A 27 14.72 -23.35 -19.50
N ARG A 28 14.81 -23.84 -18.26
CA ARG A 28 13.83 -23.52 -17.21
C ARG A 28 13.92 -22.08 -16.71
N VAL A 29 15.13 -21.50 -16.62
CA VAL A 29 15.33 -20.12 -16.14
C VAL A 29 14.89 -19.09 -17.18
N CYS A 30 15.27 -19.27 -18.45
CA CYS A 30 15.05 -18.27 -19.49
C CYS A 30 13.71 -18.40 -20.19
N GLY A 31 13.13 -19.62 -20.18
CA GLY A 31 12.14 -20.02 -21.17
C GLY A 31 12.75 -20.11 -22.57
N SER A 32 12.43 -21.15 -23.31
CA SER A 32 12.89 -21.25 -24.69
C SER A 32 11.88 -20.58 -25.62
N ASN A 33 12.35 -19.65 -26.44
CA ASN A 33 11.66 -19.19 -27.65
C ASN A 33 11.58 -20.27 -28.74
N LYS A 34 11.64 -21.57 -28.41
CA LYS A 34 11.35 -22.64 -29.37
C LYS A 34 9.85 -22.61 -29.66
N SER A 35 9.51 -21.81 -30.67
CA SER A 35 8.27 -21.86 -31.44
C SER A 35 7.92 -23.32 -31.72
N GLY A 36 6.93 -23.87 -31.01
CA GLY A 36 6.43 -25.23 -31.25
C GLY A 36 6.05 -26.05 -30.03
N THR A 37 6.54 -25.73 -28.82
CA THR A 37 6.09 -26.41 -27.59
C THR A 37 5.37 -25.42 -26.68
N ASN A 38 4.04 -25.46 -26.69
CA ASN A 38 3.16 -24.73 -25.74
C ASN A 38 3.26 -25.27 -24.30
N ALA A 39 4.45 -25.70 -23.86
CA ALA A 39 4.69 -26.04 -22.47
C ALA A 39 4.83 -24.74 -21.71
N LYS A 40 3.72 -24.27 -21.13
CA LYS A 40 3.70 -23.20 -20.12
C LYS A 40 4.70 -23.60 -19.04
N LEU A 41 5.87 -22.96 -19.01
CA LEU A 41 6.89 -23.28 -18.03
C LEU A 41 6.38 -22.82 -16.67
N ASN A 42 6.24 -23.76 -15.74
CA ASN A 42 5.83 -23.42 -14.38
C ASN A 42 6.95 -22.62 -13.71
N PRO A 43 6.66 -21.43 -13.17
CA PRO A 43 7.61 -20.68 -12.39
C PRO A 43 8.01 -21.50 -11.16
N PHE A 44 9.26 -21.33 -10.73
CA PHE A 44 9.79 -22.07 -9.58
C PHE A 44 10.50 -21.16 -8.57
N PHE A 45 10.74 -19.90 -8.92
CA PHE A 45 11.07 -18.87 -7.96
C PHE A 45 9.79 -18.17 -7.53
N GLU A 46 9.51 -18.19 -6.24
CA GLU A 46 8.50 -17.35 -5.63
C GLU A 46 9.19 -16.07 -5.13
N VAL A 47 8.68 -14.92 -5.54
CA VAL A 47 9.24 -13.61 -5.19
C VAL A 47 8.12 -12.74 -4.69
N ASP A 48 8.26 -12.21 -3.48
CA ASP A 48 7.29 -11.28 -2.93
C ASP A 48 7.61 -9.86 -3.38
N VAL A 49 6.57 -9.12 -3.76
CA VAL A 49 6.63 -7.71 -4.08
C VAL A 49 6.10 -6.97 -2.87
N GLN A 50 6.97 -6.18 -2.25
CA GLN A 50 6.64 -5.45 -1.03
C GLN A 50 7.09 -3.99 -1.14
N LEU A 51 6.45 -3.13 -0.36
CA LEU A 51 6.92 -1.76 -0.19
C LEU A 51 7.95 -1.73 0.94
N SER A 52 9.17 -1.28 0.63
CA SER A 52 10.25 -1.11 1.61
C SER A 52 10.62 0.37 1.65
N GLY A 53 10.20 1.07 2.71
CA GLY A 53 10.40 2.51 2.82
C GLY A 53 9.65 3.28 1.73
N GLN A 54 10.38 3.88 0.79
CA GLN A 54 9.81 4.72 -0.28
C GLN A 54 9.83 4.08 -1.67
N GLU A 55 10.18 2.80 -1.78
CA GLU A 55 10.30 2.10 -3.05
C GLU A 55 9.64 0.72 -3.01
N VAL A 56 9.09 0.32 -4.15
CA VAL A 56 8.58 -1.04 -4.36
C VAL A 56 9.77 -1.93 -4.72
N GLN A 57 10.01 -2.94 -3.89
CA GLN A 57 11.17 -3.83 -4.02
C GLN A 57 10.74 -5.30 -4.08
N LEU A 58 11.60 -6.11 -4.69
CA LEU A 58 11.46 -7.56 -4.73
C LEU A 58 12.17 -8.18 -3.53
N ASN A 59 11.51 -9.15 -2.90
CA ASN A 59 12.07 -9.96 -1.84
C ASN A 59 11.84 -11.46 -2.15
N PRO A 60 12.87 -12.24 -2.48
CA PRO A 60 14.28 -11.87 -2.61
C PRO A 60 14.58 -10.96 -3.80
N SER A 61 15.70 -10.25 -3.74
CA SER A 61 16.18 -9.39 -4.81
C SER A 61 16.64 -10.20 -6.05
N LEU A 62 16.71 -9.53 -7.21
CA LEU A 62 17.17 -10.17 -8.45
C LEU A 62 18.60 -10.72 -8.32
N GLU A 63 19.45 -10.05 -7.56
CA GLU A 63 20.84 -10.44 -7.30
C GLU A 63 20.91 -11.71 -6.43
N GLU A 64 20.03 -11.84 -5.45
CA GLU A 64 19.93 -13.05 -4.62
C GLU A 64 19.43 -14.24 -5.43
N ILE A 65 18.46 -14.03 -6.31
CA ILE A 65 17.99 -15.05 -7.26
C ILE A 65 19.14 -15.47 -8.19
N GLN A 66 19.89 -14.51 -8.74
CA GLN A 66 21.06 -14.79 -9.57
C GLN A 66 22.14 -15.57 -8.79
N LYS A 67 22.40 -15.20 -7.54
CA LYS A 67 23.33 -15.91 -6.65
C LYS A 67 22.87 -17.33 -6.37
N ALA A 68 21.57 -17.57 -6.20
CA ALA A 68 21.00 -18.90 -6.03
C ALA A 68 21.19 -19.77 -7.29
N ILE A 69 20.94 -19.19 -8.48
CA ILE A 69 21.19 -19.86 -9.76
C ILE A 69 22.69 -20.21 -9.92
N ASN A 70 23.58 -19.27 -9.59
CA ASN A 70 25.03 -19.50 -9.66
C ASN A 70 25.51 -20.58 -8.69
N LYS A 71 24.93 -20.64 -7.48
CA LYS A 71 25.16 -21.72 -6.52
C LYS A 71 24.70 -23.07 -7.05
N ALA A 72 23.53 -23.12 -7.71
CA ALA A 72 23.01 -24.35 -8.32
C ALA A 72 23.92 -24.83 -9.47
N ALA A 73 24.34 -23.94 -10.37
CA ALA A 73 25.28 -24.27 -11.44
C ALA A 73 26.63 -24.77 -10.89
N THR A 74 27.13 -24.11 -9.82
CA THR A 74 28.35 -24.55 -9.13
C THR A 74 28.18 -25.92 -8.48
N ALA A 75 27.01 -26.21 -7.91
CA ALA A 75 26.72 -27.52 -7.32
C ALA A 75 26.74 -28.63 -8.39
N VAL A 76 26.15 -28.38 -9.57
CA VAL A 76 26.22 -29.30 -10.71
C VAL A 76 27.67 -29.57 -11.11
N LEU A 77 28.51 -28.53 -11.20
CA LEU A 77 29.94 -28.73 -11.47
C LEU A 77 30.63 -29.52 -10.37
N ARG A 78 30.34 -29.22 -9.10
CA ARG A 78 30.96 -29.89 -7.95
C ARG A 78 30.68 -31.39 -7.88
N CYS A 79 29.60 -31.88 -8.51
CA CYS A 79 29.36 -33.32 -8.65
C CYS A 79 30.52 -34.04 -9.37
N SER A 80 31.28 -33.35 -10.22
CA SER A 80 32.46 -33.92 -10.89
C SER A 80 33.73 -33.94 -10.03
N LYS A 81 33.73 -33.29 -8.84
CA LYS A 81 34.88 -33.31 -7.92
C LYS A 81 35.12 -34.68 -7.30
N THR A 82 34.06 -35.44 -7.07
CA THR A 82 34.12 -36.79 -6.51
C THR A 82 34.34 -37.85 -7.59
N LEU A 83 34.43 -37.44 -8.87
CA LEU A 83 34.71 -38.33 -9.99
C LEU A 83 36.20 -38.29 -10.31
N TYR A 84 36.85 -39.43 -10.09
CA TYR A 84 38.28 -39.63 -10.32
C TYR A 84 38.53 -40.41 -11.60
N ASN A 85 39.75 -40.30 -12.12
CA ASN A 85 40.15 -41.04 -13.31
C ASN A 85 40.15 -42.55 -13.02
N TRP A 86 39.76 -43.36 -14.01
CA TRP A 86 39.72 -44.83 -13.88
C TRP A 86 41.06 -45.48 -13.52
N ASP A 87 42.18 -44.79 -13.70
CA ASP A 87 43.53 -45.29 -13.38
C ASP A 87 43.99 -44.92 -11.95
N GLN A 88 43.11 -44.34 -11.13
CA GLN A 88 43.47 -43.77 -9.81
C GLN A 88 42.81 -44.49 -8.62
N SER A 89 42.29 -45.70 -8.81
CA SER A 89 41.66 -46.49 -7.75
C SER A 89 42.63 -46.88 -6.62
N THR A 90 43.91 -47.04 -6.93
CA THR A 90 45.00 -47.43 -6.01
C THR A 90 45.88 -46.27 -5.56
N THR A 91 45.58 -45.05 -6.00
CA THR A 91 46.34 -43.84 -5.65
C THR A 91 45.89 -43.32 -4.29
N GLU A 92 46.84 -42.83 -3.47
CA GLU A 92 46.53 -42.13 -2.21
C GLU A 92 45.54 -40.98 -2.46
N ASP A 93 44.59 -40.77 -1.55
CA ASP A 93 43.51 -39.79 -1.72
C ASP A 93 44.02 -38.37 -2.02
N ASP A 94 45.17 -37.99 -1.44
CA ASP A 94 45.82 -36.67 -1.64
C ASP A 94 46.40 -36.46 -3.05
N LYS A 95 46.55 -37.53 -3.86
CA LYS A 95 47.13 -37.48 -5.21
C LYS A 95 46.11 -37.76 -6.31
N LYS A 96 44.83 -37.98 -5.97
CA LYS A 96 43.78 -38.24 -6.96
C LYS A 96 43.46 -36.96 -7.72
N GLN A 97 43.41 -37.06 -9.05
CA GLN A 97 43.04 -35.93 -9.91
C GLN A 97 41.56 -36.04 -10.24
N SER A 98 40.78 -35.06 -9.80
CA SER A 98 39.37 -34.99 -10.13
C SER A 98 39.15 -34.59 -11.58
N LEU A 99 38.10 -35.12 -12.21
CA LEU A 99 37.65 -34.70 -13.54
C LEU A 99 37.09 -33.27 -13.56
N TYR A 100 36.85 -32.69 -12.38
CA TYR A 100 36.31 -31.34 -12.20
C TYR A 100 37.14 -30.26 -12.90
N GLU A 101 38.47 -30.26 -12.77
CA GLU A 101 39.30 -29.21 -13.36
C GLU A 101 39.16 -29.19 -14.90
N MET A 102 39.11 -30.38 -15.49
CA MET A 102 38.97 -30.56 -16.94
C MET A 102 37.60 -30.11 -17.47
N ILE A 103 36.55 -30.28 -16.67
CA ILE A 103 35.17 -29.89 -17.04
C ILE A 103 34.93 -28.40 -16.75
N ALA A 104 35.45 -27.88 -15.64
CA ALA A 104 35.28 -26.49 -15.25
C ALA A 104 36.02 -25.52 -16.19
N GLN A 105 37.12 -25.96 -16.81
CA GLN A 105 37.86 -25.20 -17.81
C GLN A 105 37.33 -25.38 -19.24
N ASP A 106 36.36 -26.28 -19.45
CA ASP A 106 35.80 -26.51 -20.77
C ASP A 106 35.05 -25.28 -21.29
N LYS A 107 35.35 -24.88 -22.53
CA LYS A 107 34.82 -23.65 -23.13
C LYS A 107 33.31 -23.69 -23.31
N GLU A 108 32.72 -24.85 -23.55
CA GLU A 108 31.26 -24.97 -23.72
C GLU A 108 30.54 -24.82 -22.38
N ILE A 109 31.09 -25.43 -21.32
CA ILE A 109 30.57 -25.30 -19.95
C ILE A 109 30.63 -23.84 -19.48
N VAL A 110 31.79 -23.18 -19.66
CA VAL A 110 31.96 -21.75 -19.30
C VAL A 110 30.94 -20.88 -20.05
N LYS A 111 30.73 -21.11 -21.35
CA LYS A 111 29.71 -20.39 -22.13
C LYS A 111 28.30 -20.59 -21.58
N VAL A 112 27.92 -21.81 -21.24
CA VAL A 112 26.57 -22.08 -20.72
C VAL A 112 26.35 -21.37 -19.37
N ILE A 113 27.35 -21.36 -18.50
CA ILE A 113 27.28 -20.67 -17.20
C ILE A 113 27.17 -19.15 -17.38
N LEU A 114 27.96 -18.56 -18.29
CA LEU A 114 27.86 -17.13 -18.62
C LEU A 114 26.49 -16.76 -19.20
N LEU A 115 25.90 -17.63 -20.02
CA LEU A 115 24.56 -17.40 -20.54
C LEU A 115 23.49 -17.53 -19.46
N LEU A 116 23.68 -18.46 -18.51
CA LEU A 116 22.77 -18.64 -17.38
C LEU A 116 22.81 -17.42 -16.44
N THR A 117 23.99 -16.90 -16.13
CA THR A 117 24.16 -15.70 -15.28
C THR A 117 23.55 -14.46 -15.95
N GLY A 118 23.73 -14.29 -17.26
CA GLY A 118 23.16 -13.16 -18.02
C GLY A 118 21.66 -13.27 -18.29
N SER A 119 21.08 -14.47 -18.18
CA SER A 119 19.68 -14.68 -18.57
C SER A 119 18.66 -14.01 -17.66
N ILE A 120 18.94 -13.94 -16.36
CA ILE A 120 18.04 -13.30 -15.39
C ILE A 120 18.01 -11.77 -15.60
N GLN A 121 19.12 -11.21 -16.08
CA GLN A 121 19.23 -9.79 -16.42
C GLN A 121 18.31 -9.41 -17.58
N GLY A 122 18.08 -10.32 -18.53
CA GLY A 122 17.11 -10.12 -19.62
C GLY A 122 15.68 -9.92 -19.13
N THR A 123 15.35 -10.42 -17.94
CA THR A 123 14.04 -10.26 -17.31
C THR A 123 13.93 -8.98 -16.48
N LYS A 124 15.05 -8.31 -16.17
CA LYS A 124 15.10 -7.09 -15.36
C LYS A 124 14.24 -5.97 -15.93
N ASN A 125 14.25 -5.78 -17.25
CA ASN A 125 13.44 -4.73 -17.88
C ASN A 125 11.94 -4.98 -17.71
N LYS A 126 11.49 -6.22 -17.87
CA LYS A 126 10.08 -6.62 -17.65
C LYS A 126 9.66 -6.45 -16.20
N ILE A 127 10.56 -6.75 -15.26
CA ILE A 127 10.36 -6.49 -13.83
C ILE A 127 10.25 -5.00 -13.56
N ASN A 128 11.14 -4.19 -14.11
CA ASN A 128 11.11 -2.74 -13.93
C ASN A 128 9.85 -2.11 -14.53
N GLU A 129 9.41 -2.57 -15.71
CA GLU A 129 8.13 -2.18 -16.30
C GLU A 129 6.95 -2.56 -15.40
N PHE A 130 7.00 -3.75 -14.78
CA PHE A 130 5.99 -4.19 -13.82
C PHE A 130 5.99 -3.31 -12.56
N ILE A 131 7.15 -3.03 -11.97
CA ILE A 131 7.30 -2.14 -10.81
C ILE A 131 6.81 -0.73 -11.15
N PHE A 132 7.12 -0.22 -12.35
CA PHE A 132 6.73 1.11 -12.80
C PHE A 132 5.21 1.30 -12.84
N LYS A 133 4.42 0.24 -13.06
CA LYS A 133 2.95 0.30 -12.98
C LYS A 133 2.44 0.76 -11.61
N PHE A 134 3.22 0.53 -10.54
CA PHE A 134 2.85 0.93 -9.19
C PHE A 134 3.29 2.35 -8.83
N ASN A 135 4.10 3.03 -9.66
CA ASN A 135 4.44 4.44 -9.45
C ASN A 135 3.21 5.36 -9.48
N LYS A 136 2.09 4.92 -10.07
CA LYS A 136 0.81 5.66 -9.97
C LYS A 136 0.33 5.84 -8.52
N PHE A 137 0.74 4.97 -7.61
CA PHE A 137 0.42 5.02 -6.19
C PHE A 137 1.51 5.69 -5.34
N GLU A 138 2.59 6.18 -5.95
CA GLU A 138 3.78 6.71 -5.25
C GLU A 138 3.48 7.86 -4.29
N TRP A 139 2.44 8.63 -4.60
CA TRP A 139 1.96 9.70 -3.74
C TRP A 139 1.50 9.21 -2.36
N LEU A 140 1.09 7.95 -2.20
CA LEU A 140 0.64 7.39 -0.92
C LEU A 140 1.77 7.34 0.12
N TRP A 141 2.99 7.01 -0.28
CA TRP A 141 4.12 6.82 0.65
C TRP A 141 5.20 7.90 0.55
N LYS A 142 5.30 8.63 -0.57
CA LYS A 142 6.26 9.75 -0.70
C LYS A 142 5.73 11.07 -0.16
N LYS A 143 4.42 11.31 -0.21
CA LYS A 143 3.84 12.56 0.29
C LYS A 143 3.58 12.43 1.79
N SER A 144 4.01 13.42 2.58
CA SER A 144 3.65 13.50 4.00
C SER A 144 2.18 13.89 4.15
N ILE A 145 1.42 13.09 4.89
CA ILE A 145 0.00 13.30 5.16
C ILE A 145 -0.22 14.65 5.83
N SER A 146 0.54 14.96 6.88
CA SER A 146 0.42 16.22 7.63
C SER A 146 0.72 17.45 6.78
N LYS A 147 1.63 17.35 5.80
CA LYS A 147 1.89 18.45 4.86
C LYS A 147 0.71 18.64 3.91
N SER A 148 0.14 17.55 3.40
CA SER A 148 -1.06 17.59 2.56
C SER A 148 -2.24 18.26 3.26
N ILE A 149 -2.49 17.91 4.53
CA ILE A 149 -3.57 18.50 5.34
C ILE A 149 -3.31 19.98 5.64
N LYS A 150 -2.05 20.37 5.91
CA LYS A 150 -1.67 21.77 6.11
C LYS A 150 -1.84 22.59 4.85
N ASP A 151 -1.42 22.08 3.71
CA ASP A 151 -1.59 22.75 2.41
C ASP A 151 -3.08 22.88 2.07
N PHE A 152 -3.87 21.84 2.37
CA PHE A 152 -5.32 21.83 2.20
C PHE A 152 -6.04 22.83 3.12
N SER A 153 -5.57 22.98 4.36
CA SER A 153 -6.11 23.95 5.33
C SER A 153 -5.63 25.39 5.10
N LYS A 154 -4.54 25.59 4.34
CA LYS A 154 -3.99 26.91 3.98
C LYS A 154 -4.48 27.43 2.63
N GLY A 155 -5.23 26.63 1.86
CA GLY A 155 -5.87 27.08 0.64
C GLY A 155 -6.69 28.35 0.91
N SER A 156 -6.62 29.32 -0.01
CA SER A 156 -7.22 30.66 0.17
C SER A 156 -8.75 30.64 0.34
N ASP A 157 -9.38 29.50 0.08
CA ASP A 157 -10.76 29.17 0.43
C ASP A 157 -10.73 28.11 1.53
N LYS A 158 -11.36 28.38 2.68
CA LYS A 158 -11.59 27.37 3.71
C LYS A 158 -12.15 26.11 3.02
N PRO A 159 -11.55 24.92 3.19
CA PRO A 159 -11.95 23.76 2.43
C PRO A 159 -13.44 23.48 2.69
N GLN A 160 -14.24 23.62 1.64
CA GLN A 160 -15.65 23.31 1.69
C GLN A 160 -15.82 21.81 1.91
N LEU A 161 -16.95 21.41 2.48
CA LEU A 161 -17.26 19.99 2.72
C LEU A 161 -17.15 19.14 1.44
N SER A 162 -17.51 19.72 0.29
CA SER A 162 -17.35 19.10 -1.03
C SER A 162 -15.91 18.72 -1.38
N ALA A 163 -14.92 19.48 -0.89
CA ALA A 163 -13.51 19.17 -1.11
C ALA A 163 -13.07 17.95 -0.29
N TYR A 164 -13.57 17.81 0.95
CA TYR A 164 -13.36 16.60 1.75
C TYR A 164 -14.01 15.39 1.10
N GLU A 165 -15.25 15.52 0.64
CA GLU A 165 -15.96 14.44 -0.05
C GLU A 165 -15.20 13.98 -1.30
N SER A 166 -14.65 14.91 -2.09
CA SER A 166 -13.81 14.60 -3.25
C SER A 166 -12.53 13.84 -2.86
N GLU A 167 -11.86 14.22 -1.78
CA GLU A 167 -10.66 13.49 -1.30
C GLU A 167 -11.02 12.09 -0.77
N PHE A 168 -12.10 11.94 0.01
CA PHE A 168 -12.57 10.61 0.44
C PHE A 168 -12.94 9.72 -0.74
N LYS A 169 -13.62 10.28 -1.75
CA LYS A 169 -13.94 9.56 -2.99
C LYS A 169 -12.68 9.10 -3.71
N LYS A 170 -11.64 9.95 -3.78
CA LYS A 170 -10.35 9.60 -4.36
C LYS A 170 -9.66 8.47 -3.58
N PHE A 171 -9.70 8.47 -2.25
CA PHE A 171 -9.17 7.38 -1.44
C PHE A 171 -9.94 6.07 -1.67
N SER A 172 -11.27 6.12 -1.74
CA SER A 172 -12.10 4.93 -2.01
C SER A 172 -11.88 4.38 -3.42
N GLN A 173 -11.74 5.24 -4.44
CA GLN A 173 -11.35 4.81 -5.79
C GLN A 173 -9.97 4.16 -5.81
N THR A 174 -9.00 4.73 -5.07
CA THR A 174 -7.66 4.16 -4.96
C THR A 174 -7.70 2.77 -4.31
N GLU A 175 -8.53 2.59 -3.28
CA GLU A 175 -8.73 1.30 -2.62
C GLU A 175 -9.34 0.24 -3.55
N GLU A 176 -10.35 0.61 -4.34
CA GLU A 176 -10.92 -0.26 -5.39
C GLU A 176 -9.89 -0.62 -6.47
N GLU A 177 -9.05 0.33 -6.88
CA GLU A 177 -7.96 0.06 -7.82
C GLU A 177 -6.92 -0.90 -7.24
N ILE A 178 -6.62 -0.79 -5.94
CA ILE A 178 -5.71 -1.69 -5.25
C ILE A 178 -6.29 -3.11 -5.17
N GLU A 179 -7.59 -3.24 -4.94
CA GLU A 179 -8.27 -4.54 -4.86
C GLU A 179 -8.35 -5.26 -6.21
N LYS A 180 -8.36 -4.51 -7.33
CA LYS A 180 -8.32 -5.06 -8.69
C LYS A 180 -6.93 -5.56 -9.11
N ILE A 181 -5.89 -5.37 -8.29
CA ILE A 181 -4.54 -5.86 -8.61
C ILE A 181 -4.52 -7.39 -8.51
N GLU A 182 -4.07 -8.05 -9.58
CA GLU A 182 -3.91 -9.51 -9.57
C GLU A 182 -2.89 -9.95 -8.50
N PRO A 183 -3.21 -10.99 -7.69
CA PRO A 183 -2.37 -11.42 -6.56
C PRO A 183 -1.08 -12.11 -7.00
N THR A 184 -0.99 -12.53 -8.27
CA THR A 184 0.13 -13.30 -8.80
C THR A 184 0.41 -12.92 -10.24
N PHE A 185 1.67 -12.63 -10.54
CA PHE A 185 2.13 -12.34 -11.90
C PHE A 185 3.34 -13.21 -12.25
N ILE A 186 3.35 -13.80 -13.45
CA ILE A 186 4.42 -14.70 -13.87
C ILE A 186 5.34 -13.97 -14.85
N ILE A 187 6.62 -13.84 -14.50
CA ILE A 187 7.66 -13.29 -15.38
C ILE A 187 8.80 -14.30 -15.52
N GLY A 188 8.86 -14.99 -16.65
CA GLY A 188 9.88 -16.00 -16.91
C GLY A 188 9.79 -17.14 -15.90
N ALA A 189 10.88 -17.39 -15.17
CA ALA A 189 10.96 -18.40 -14.11
C ALA A 189 10.44 -17.94 -12.73
N MET A 190 10.03 -16.67 -12.60
CA MET A 190 9.61 -16.05 -11.34
C MET A 190 8.09 -15.88 -11.29
N GLN A 191 7.52 -16.20 -10.14
CA GLN A 191 6.17 -15.90 -9.73
C GLN A 191 6.23 -14.75 -8.73
N LEU A 192 5.80 -13.58 -9.16
CA LEU A 192 5.68 -12.39 -8.34
C LEU A 192 4.37 -12.44 -7.55
N LYS A 193 4.46 -12.41 -6.22
CA LYS A 193 3.31 -12.27 -5.33
C LYS A 193 3.15 -10.79 -4.98
N THR A 194 1.95 -10.25 -5.14
CA THR A 194 1.65 -8.84 -4.86
C THR A 194 0.89 -8.65 -3.55
N GLN A 195 0.62 -9.72 -2.81
CA GLN A 195 -0.20 -9.69 -1.61
C GLN A 195 0.36 -8.74 -0.54
N SER A 196 1.67 -8.78 -0.28
CA SER A 196 2.32 -7.90 0.69
C SER A 196 2.24 -6.43 0.26
N LEU A 197 2.44 -6.16 -1.02
CA LEU A 197 2.24 -4.82 -1.58
C LEU A 197 0.80 -4.34 -1.42
N ILE A 198 -0.20 -5.17 -1.74
CA ILE A 198 -1.63 -4.83 -1.61
C ILE A 198 -1.95 -4.48 -0.16
N VAL A 199 -1.48 -5.29 0.80
CA VAL A 199 -1.68 -5.03 2.23
C VAL A 199 -1.02 -3.71 2.64
N GLY A 200 0.20 -3.45 2.20
CA GLY A 200 0.89 -2.17 2.45
C GLY A 200 0.14 -0.98 1.89
N LEU A 201 -0.30 -1.04 0.62
CA LEU A 201 -1.05 0.05 -0.03
C LEU A 201 -2.41 0.31 0.63
N LYS A 202 -3.13 -0.74 1.04
CA LYS A 202 -4.38 -0.61 1.81
C LYS A 202 -4.13 0.06 3.16
N GLN A 203 -3.03 -0.29 3.84
CA GLN A 203 -2.64 0.34 5.10
C GLN A 203 -2.36 1.84 4.94
N TYR A 204 -1.57 2.25 3.94
CA TYR A 204 -1.35 3.67 3.66
C TYR A 204 -2.66 4.39 3.33
N THR A 205 -3.51 3.81 2.47
CA THR A 205 -4.80 4.43 2.10
C THR A 205 -5.69 4.63 3.33
N LYS A 206 -5.67 3.68 4.28
CA LYS A 206 -6.37 3.79 5.56
C LYS A 206 -5.80 4.90 6.44
N GLU A 207 -4.47 5.03 6.53
CA GLU A 207 -3.81 6.11 7.25
C GLU A 207 -4.18 7.49 6.68
N TRP A 208 -4.18 7.63 5.35
CA TRP A 208 -4.66 8.84 4.66
C TRP A 208 -6.12 9.16 5.00
N LYS A 209 -7.02 8.16 4.92
CA LYS A 209 -8.44 8.33 5.27
C LYS A 209 -8.62 8.76 6.73
N ASN A 210 -7.90 8.12 7.67
CA ASN A 210 -7.99 8.41 9.10
C ASN A 210 -7.54 9.84 9.42
N GLU A 211 -6.40 10.27 8.91
CA GLU A 211 -5.86 11.62 9.19
C GLU A 211 -6.76 12.73 8.62
N TYR A 212 -7.29 12.55 7.40
CA TYR A 212 -8.25 13.49 6.83
C TYR A 212 -9.56 13.52 7.62
N ALA A 213 -10.00 12.37 8.11
CA ALA A 213 -11.18 12.31 8.96
C ALA A 213 -10.95 12.90 10.35
N GLU A 214 -9.78 12.75 10.95
CA GLU A 214 -9.46 13.43 12.20
C GLU A 214 -9.48 14.96 12.05
N ASP A 215 -8.97 15.48 10.94
CA ASP A 215 -9.03 16.92 10.65
C ASP A 215 -10.49 17.39 10.46
N LEU A 216 -11.29 16.63 9.71
CA LEU A 216 -12.72 16.90 9.54
C LEU A 216 -13.49 16.82 10.86
N HIS A 217 -13.19 15.81 11.69
CA HIS A 217 -13.79 15.62 13.00
C HIS A 217 -13.46 16.78 13.94
N LYS A 218 -12.19 17.24 13.97
CA LYS A 218 -11.80 18.44 14.74
C LYS A 218 -12.59 19.68 14.33
N LYS A 219 -12.84 19.86 13.03
CA LYS A 219 -13.65 20.97 12.49
C LYS A 219 -15.13 20.83 12.84
N ALA A 220 -15.70 19.64 12.66
CA ALA A 220 -17.09 19.34 12.99
C ALA A 220 -17.36 19.56 14.48
N LYS A 221 -16.47 19.06 15.34
CA LYS A 221 -16.53 19.23 16.80
C LYS A 221 -16.47 20.70 17.23
N ALA A 222 -15.55 21.48 16.64
CA ALA A 222 -15.42 22.90 16.94
C ALA A 222 -16.68 23.69 16.55
N GLU A 223 -17.26 23.44 15.37
CA GLU A 223 -18.50 24.09 14.95
C GLU A 223 -19.71 23.61 15.77
N LEU A 224 -19.79 22.33 16.13
CA LEU A 224 -20.87 21.79 16.96
C LEU A 224 -20.88 22.45 18.35
N TYR A 225 -19.74 22.55 19.02
CA TYR A 225 -19.67 23.25 20.31
C TYR A 225 -19.92 24.74 20.18
N ARG A 226 -19.38 25.40 19.14
CA ARG A 226 -19.66 26.82 18.91
C ARG A 226 -21.17 27.10 18.80
N LEU A 227 -21.89 26.25 18.07
CA LEU A 227 -23.35 26.37 17.94
C LEU A 227 -24.07 26.01 19.25
N SER A 228 -23.70 24.91 19.90
CA SER A 228 -24.30 24.49 21.18
C SER A 228 -24.10 25.55 22.28
N ASP A 229 -22.92 26.17 22.36
CA ASP A 229 -22.59 27.20 23.34
C ASP A 229 -23.37 28.48 23.06
N HIS A 230 -23.45 28.92 21.79
CA HIS A 230 -24.27 30.09 21.41
C HIS A 230 -25.75 29.89 21.75
N ILE A 231 -26.31 28.71 21.47
CA ILE A 231 -27.70 28.38 21.84
C ILE A 231 -27.87 28.36 23.35
N SER A 232 -26.93 27.76 24.08
CA SER A 232 -26.98 27.69 25.55
C SER A 232 -26.88 29.09 26.17
N GLU A 233 -26.04 29.97 25.62
CA GLU A 233 -25.93 31.38 26.04
C GLU A 233 -27.24 32.16 25.81
N LEU A 234 -27.90 31.97 24.66
CA LEU A 234 -29.19 32.59 24.37
C LEU A 234 -30.29 32.10 25.33
N ILE A 235 -30.31 30.80 25.63
CA ILE A 235 -31.24 30.21 26.62
C ILE A 235 -30.98 30.78 28.02
N ASP A 236 -29.71 30.86 28.44
CA ASP A 236 -29.32 31.37 29.76
C ASP A 236 -29.69 32.85 29.93
N LYS A 237 -29.49 33.66 28.88
CA LYS A 237 -29.84 35.08 28.91
C LYS A 237 -31.35 35.29 28.93
N LEU A 238 -32.12 34.55 28.13
CA LEU A 238 -33.59 34.66 28.14
C LEU A 238 -34.21 34.15 29.45
N SER A 239 -33.68 33.08 30.02
CA SER A 239 -34.18 32.52 31.29
C SER A 239 -33.88 33.42 32.50
N LYS A 240 -32.71 34.08 32.53
CA LYS A 240 -32.34 35.02 33.60
C LYS A 240 -33.18 36.30 33.59
N THR A 241 -33.67 36.73 32.43
CA THR A 241 -34.46 37.97 32.30
C THR A 241 -35.96 37.80 32.58
N HIS A 242 -36.38 36.67 33.18
CA HIS A 242 -37.76 36.40 33.60
C HIS A 242 -38.32 37.45 34.59
N HIS A 243 -37.49 38.22 35.28
CA HIS A 243 -37.95 39.35 36.10
C HIS A 243 -37.80 40.68 35.36
N VAL A 244 -38.68 40.90 34.39
CA VAL A 244 -38.87 42.22 33.74
C VAL A 244 -39.47 43.18 34.77
N LYS A 245 -38.62 43.83 35.57
CA LYS A 245 -39.04 44.93 36.46
C LYS A 245 -38.60 46.31 35.95
N ASP A 246 -37.57 46.34 35.09
CA ASP A 246 -36.92 47.58 34.65
C ASP A 246 -36.93 47.69 33.11
N ILE A 247 -37.06 48.91 32.59
CA ILE A 247 -37.18 49.19 31.14
C ILE A 247 -35.92 48.82 30.36
N ASP A 248 -34.74 48.89 31.01
CA ASP A 248 -33.46 48.46 30.43
C ASP A 248 -33.41 46.94 30.24
N SER A 249 -34.03 46.18 31.15
CA SER A 249 -34.14 44.71 31.02
C SER A 249 -35.01 44.32 29.83
N LEU A 250 -36.04 45.10 29.50
CA LEU A 250 -36.88 44.90 28.32
C LEU A 250 -36.11 45.15 27.02
N GLY A 251 -35.25 46.18 26.98
CA GLY A 251 -34.39 46.47 25.83
C GLY A 251 -33.45 45.32 25.48
N ILE A 252 -32.82 44.72 26.50
CA ILE A 252 -31.93 43.56 26.34
C ILE A 252 -32.70 42.34 25.80
N VAL A 253 -33.93 42.10 26.28
CA VAL A 253 -34.76 40.99 25.77
C VAL A 253 -35.13 41.20 24.31
N MET A 254 -35.53 42.42 23.93
CA MET A 254 -35.90 42.73 22.55
C MET A 254 -34.72 42.59 21.58
N GLU A 255 -33.53 43.06 21.96
CA GLU A 255 -32.30 42.88 21.18
C GLU A 255 -31.98 41.39 20.98
N LYS A 256 -32.13 40.56 22.02
CA LYS A 256 -31.87 39.12 21.93
C LYS A 256 -32.95 38.36 21.16
N LEU A 257 -34.22 38.78 21.22
CA LEU A 257 -35.29 38.24 20.38
C LEU A 257 -35.06 38.56 18.89
N GLU A 258 -34.56 39.75 18.58
CA GLU A 258 -34.15 40.12 17.23
C GLU A 258 -32.95 39.28 16.76
N GLU A 259 -31.94 39.07 17.62
CA GLU A 259 -30.82 38.17 17.35
C GLU A 259 -31.31 36.74 17.06
N ILE A 260 -32.25 36.20 17.85
CA ILE A 260 -32.81 34.86 17.64
C ILE A 260 -33.56 34.77 16.31
N ARG A 261 -34.36 35.78 15.94
CA ARG A 261 -35.05 35.81 14.64
C ARG A 261 -34.07 35.87 13.47
N SER A 262 -33.01 36.66 13.59
CA SER A 262 -31.96 36.73 12.57
C SER A 262 -31.24 35.39 12.43
N PHE A 263 -30.92 34.72 13.55
CA PHE A 263 -30.26 33.43 13.56
C PHE A 263 -31.18 32.31 13.05
N GLN A 264 -32.48 32.38 13.37
CA GLN A 264 -33.50 31.45 12.86
C GLN A 264 -33.61 31.50 11.34
N ALA A 265 -33.40 32.65 10.70
CA ALA A 265 -33.41 32.78 9.25
C ALA A 265 -32.21 32.08 8.57
N ILE A 266 -31.11 31.86 9.30
CA ILE A 266 -29.86 31.25 8.78
C ILE A 266 -29.49 29.94 9.50
N ILE A 267 -30.40 29.37 10.28
CA ILE A 267 -30.12 28.20 11.12
C ILE A 267 -29.74 26.99 10.27
N ASP A 268 -30.46 26.75 9.17
CA ASP A 268 -30.21 25.64 8.26
C ASP A 268 -28.85 25.78 7.57
N ILE A 269 -28.43 27.01 7.25
CA ILE A 269 -27.11 27.30 6.68
C ILE A 269 -26.00 26.99 7.69
N SER A 270 -26.29 27.08 8.99
CA SER A 270 -25.32 26.83 10.07
C SER A 270 -25.29 25.36 10.51
N PHE A 271 -26.46 24.70 10.56
CA PHE A 271 -26.61 23.34 11.07
C PHE A 271 -26.39 22.25 10.02
N ASN A 272 -26.79 22.48 8.76
CA ASN A 272 -26.63 21.50 7.70
C ASN A 272 -25.16 21.13 7.47
N PRO A 273 -24.20 22.07 7.41
CA PRO A 273 -22.79 21.71 7.24
C PRO A 273 -22.27 20.78 8.35
N VAL A 274 -22.68 21.02 9.60
CA VAL A 274 -22.26 20.16 10.73
C VAL A 274 -22.87 18.76 10.59
N THR A 275 -24.16 18.68 10.22
CA THR A 275 -24.86 17.41 10.02
C THR A 275 -24.26 16.61 8.86
N GLU A 276 -23.91 17.28 7.77
CA GLU A 276 -23.29 16.67 6.59
C GLU A 276 -21.84 16.25 6.89
N MET A 277 -21.06 17.04 7.65
CA MET A 277 -19.72 16.68 8.11
C MET A 277 -19.73 15.37 8.90
N TYR A 278 -20.63 15.23 9.87
CA TYR A 278 -20.75 13.98 10.64
C TYR A 278 -21.31 12.83 9.80
N THR A 279 -22.26 13.06 8.90
CA THR A 279 -22.74 12.02 7.97
C THR A 279 -21.61 11.48 7.09
N LEU A 280 -20.73 12.37 6.61
CA LEU A 280 -19.56 11.99 5.83
C LEU A 280 -18.55 11.17 6.65
N LEU A 281 -18.34 11.54 7.92
CA LEU A 281 -17.51 10.78 8.86
C LEU A 281 -18.10 9.40 9.16
N ASP A 282 -19.40 9.32 9.46
CA ASP A 282 -20.10 8.07 9.77
C ASP A 282 -20.05 7.08 8.58
N THR A 283 -20.14 7.60 7.35
CA THR A 283 -20.10 6.80 6.12
C THR A 283 -18.70 6.25 5.84
N ASN A 284 -17.65 7.06 6.04
CA ASN A 284 -16.27 6.69 5.68
C ASN A 284 -15.51 6.01 6.84
N LEU A 285 -15.94 6.21 8.09
CA LEU A 285 -15.35 5.65 9.31
C LEU A 285 -16.44 5.18 10.29
N PRO A 286 -17.10 4.05 10.00
CA PRO A 286 -18.07 3.47 10.92
C PRO A 286 -17.36 3.07 12.23
N GLY A 287 -17.67 3.80 13.32
CA GLY A 287 -17.15 3.54 14.67
C GLY A 287 -15.84 4.25 15.04
N GLY A 288 -15.40 5.23 14.24
CA GLY A 288 -14.07 5.84 14.35
C GLY A 288 -13.87 6.76 15.56
N ILE A 289 -14.72 7.76 15.77
CA ILE A 289 -14.69 8.62 16.95
C ILE A 289 -16.10 9.13 17.18
N THR A 290 -16.74 8.75 18.28
CA THR A 290 -17.85 9.53 18.82
C THR A 290 -17.76 9.41 20.33
N ASP A 291 -17.22 10.45 20.94
CA ASP A 291 -17.34 10.64 22.38
C ASP A 291 -18.83 10.67 22.73
N LYS A 292 -19.22 10.10 23.87
CA LYS A 292 -20.63 10.01 24.25
C LYS A 292 -21.24 11.42 24.38
N ASP A 293 -20.44 12.36 24.86
CA ASP A 293 -20.78 13.77 25.00
C ASP A 293 -20.97 14.47 23.65
N GLU A 294 -20.22 14.06 22.62
CA GLU A 294 -20.32 14.60 21.26
C GLU A 294 -21.56 14.05 20.53
N MET A 295 -21.88 12.78 20.78
CA MET A 295 -23.11 12.16 20.29
C MET A 295 -24.35 12.81 20.90
N ASP A 296 -24.32 13.04 22.22
CA ASP A 296 -25.37 13.76 22.94
C ASP A 296 -25.47 15.20 22.42
N ALA A 297 -24.36 15.93 22.28
CA ALA A 297 -24.37 17.29 21.74
C ALA A 297 -25.00 17.36 20.33
N ARG A 298 -24.72 16.39 19.45
CA ARG A 298 -25.31 16.29 18.11
C ARG A 298 -26.81 16.02 18.16
N ILE A 299 -27.26 15.07 18.98
CA ILE A 299 -28.68 14.69 19.11
C ILE A 299 -29.48 15.84 19.72
N TYR A 300 -28.97 16.45 20.78
CA TYR A 300 -29.67 17.49 21.52
C TYR A 300 -29.56 18.87 20.88
N LEU A 301 -28.73 19.10 19.86
CA LEU A 301 -28.59 20.42 19.22
C LEU A 301 -29.94 20.95 18.70
N TRP A 302 -30.67 20.13 17.94
CA TRP A 302 -32.02 20.47 17.46
C TRP A 302 -33.05 20.59 18.58
N SER A 303 -32.90 19.78 19.63
CA SER A 303 -33.78 19.86 20.81
C SER A 303 -33.56 21.16 21.58
N LYS A 304 -32.31 21.57 21.81
CA LYS A 304 -31.95 22.84 22.47
C LYS A 304 -32.47 24.02 21.67
N TRP A 305 -32.31 23.98 20.35
CA TRP A 305 -32.86 24.99 19.45
C TRP A 305 -34.39 25.07 19.55
N SER A 306 -35.09 23.93 19.57
CA SER A 306 -36.54 23.89 19.71
C SER A 306 -37.01 24.49 21.04
N THR A 307 -36.31 24.19 22.14
CA THR A 307 -36.59 24.79 23.46
C THR A 307 -36.38 26.30 23.46
N LEU A 308 -35.31 26.79 22.82
CA LEU A 308 -35.03 28.23 22.69
C LEU A 308 -36.18 28.95 21.95
N ILE A 309 -36.70 28.35 20.87
CA ILE A 309 -37.84 28.90 20.11
C ILE A 309 -39.14 28.86 20.92
N GLU A 310 -39.34 27.84 21.77
CA GLU A 310 -40.51 27.81 22.65
C GLU A 310 -40.42 28.89 23.74
N LEU A 311 -39.24 29.10 24.31
CA LEU A 311 -38.99 30.16 25.29
C LEU A 311 -39.16 31.55 24.68
N SER A 312 -38.67 31.79 23.47
CA SER A 312 -38.84 33.09 22.78
C SER A 312 -40.33 33.38 22.53
N LYS A 313 -41.11 32.41 22.05
CA LYS A 313 -42.57 32.54 21.84
C LYS A 313 -43.35 32.82 23.12
N ARG A 314 -42.90 32.30 24.26
CA ARG A 314 -43.54 32.57 25.56
C ARG A 314 -43.29 33.98 26.05
N LEU A 315 -42.13 34.56 25.73
CA LEU A 315 -41.76 35.93 26.10
C LEU A 315 -42.32 36.99 25.14
N GLU A 316 -42.70 36.60 23.92
CA GLU A 316 -43.39 37.46 22.95
C GLU A 316 -44.91 37.61 23.24
N LYS A 317 -45.50 36.77 24.11
CA LYS A 317 -46.91 36.84 24.52
C LYS A 317 -47.09 37.65 25.80
#